data_AF-A0A4S9LZX1-F1
#
_entry.id   AF-A0A4S9LZX1-F1
#
_cell.length_a   1.000
_cell.length_b   1.000
_cell.length_c   1.000
_cell.angle_alpha   90.00
_cell.angle_beta   90.00
_cell.angle_gamma   90.00
#
_symmetry.space_group_name_H-M   'P 1'
#
loop_
_entity.id
_entity.type
_entity.pdbx_description
1 polymer ?
#
loop_
_entity_poly.entity_id
_entity_poly.type
_entity_poly.pdbx_seq_one_letter_code
_entity_poly.pdbx_strand_id
1 'polypeptide(L)'
;MPDHHHQSSRRRSRSPQPSRRDRDHRQKRRSRSPPSVQLPLNARALVKHDLKEFKRLFALYLDIQKQIDIDDLDETEVKGRWKSFLGKWNRAELAEGWYDPVTKEKADRAAAERKTRHDSPPPREQQHKDASTVQPAEDHDDSEDDYGPSLPTTISRVGPSVPSMQDLQYRNELAEEDETARRQDLRFDRKMDRKLQKERLEELNPRAEPGSRERQLEKKREKAVADRAFREEKSPGAEEVGEGDLIGGEDGIKAHLQATQRKKSERELRKEEILRAREAEREERLAEHRAKEDKTMEMLKSLARQRYG
;
A
#
# COMPACT_ATOMS: atom_id res chain seq x y z
N MET A 1 67.63 71.61 -25.02
CA MET A 1 67.98 70.99 -26.33
C MET A 1 67.69 69.50 -26.20
N PRO A 2 67.14 68.82 -27.22
CA PRO A 2 65.70 68.59 -27.40
C PRO A 2 65.28 67.10 -27.39
N ASP A 3 63.97 66.87 -27.28
CA ASP A 3 63.11 65.87 -27.93
C ASP A 3 63.68 64.56 -28.54
N HIS A 4 63.09 63.40 -28.18
CA HIS A 4 62.05 62.75 -29.01
C HIS A 4 61.55 61.39 -28.48
N HIS A 5 60.25 61.19 -28.75
CA HIS A 5 59.31 60.09 -28.51
C HIS A 5 59.75 58.64 -28.84
N HIS A 6 59.11 57.64 -28.20
CA HIS A 6 58.13 56.73 -28.85
C HIS A 6 57.45 55.73 -27.88
N GLN A 7 56.11 55.79 -27.87
CA GLN A 7 55.11 54.70 -27.95
C GLN A 7 55.37 53.35 -27.24
N SER A 8 54.44 52.92 -26.37
CA SER A 8 53.37 51.98 -26.78
C SER A 8 52.54 51.49 -25.58
N SER A 9 51.23 51.66 -25.76
CA SER A 9 50.12 51.03 -25.07
C SER A 9 50.28 49.54 -24.73
N ARG A 10 49.69 49.09 -23.62
CA ARG A 10 48.49 48.21 -23.63
C ARG A 10 48.12 47.72 -22.23
N ARG A 11 47.04 48.31 -21.71
CA ARG A 11 46.16 47.70 -20.70
C ARG A 11 45.65 46.37 -21.28
N ARG A 12 45.86 45.25 -20.60
CA ARG A 12 45.24 43.97 -20.96
C ARG A 12 44.23 43.57 -19.90
N SER A 13 42.99 43.90 -20.18
CA SER A 13 41.78 43.46 -19.50
C SER A 13 41.75 41.93 -19.46
N ARG A 14 41.70 41.35 -18.25
CA ARG A 14 41.42 39.93 -18.04
C ARG A 14 39.91 39.73 -18.05
N SER A 15 39.38 39.21 -19.15
CA SER A 15 38.01 38.70 -19.23
C SER A 15 37.87 37.38 -18.46
N PRO A 16 36.78 37.16 -17.71
CA PRO A 16 36.46 35.84 -17.14
C PRO A 16 35.87 34.94 -18.24
N GLN A 17 36.44 33.75 -18.45
CA GLN A 17 35.81 32.73 -19.30
C GLN A 17 34.78 31.91 -18.51
N PRO A 18 33.66 31.51 -19.13
CA PRO A 18 32.62 30.71 -18.48
C PRO A 18 33.04 29.24 -18.45
N SER A 19 33.04 28.64 -17.25
CA SER A 19 33.33 27.22 -17.07
C SER A 19 32.30 26.37 -17.80
N ARG A 20 32.78 25.57 -18.75
CA ARG A 20 32.01 24.54 -19.45
C ARG A 20 31.54 23.50 -18.42
N ARG A 21 30.22 23.32 -18.32
CA ARG A 21 29.62 22.18 -17.62
C ARG A 21 29.93 20.92 -18.43
N ASP A 22 30.82 20.10 -17.91
CA ASP A 22 31.00 18.72 -18.39
C ASP A 22 29.68 17.96 -18.21
N ARG A 23 29.10 17.55 -19.34
CA ARG A 23 28.00 16.60 -19.40
C ARG A 23 28.60 15.20 -19.23
N ASP A 24 28.52 14.68 -18.02
CA ASP A 24 28.77 13.26 -17.75
C ASP A 24 27.72 12.41 -18.46
N HIS A 25 28.10 11.89 -19.63
CA HIS A 25 27.39 10.80 -20.29
C HIS A 25 27.64 9.51 -19.51
N ARG A 26 26.77 9.24 -18.52
CA ARG A 26 26.62 7.91 -17.90
C ARG A 26 26.33 6.86 -18.98
N GLN A 27 27.38 6.18 -19.42
CA GLN A 27 27.32 4.94 -20.18
C GLN A 27 26.46 3.94 -19.39
N LYS A 28 25.23 3.68 -19.87
CA LYS A 28 24.39 2.59 -19.38
C LYS A 28 25.13 1.28 -19.64
N ARG A 29 25.79 0.77 -18.60
CA ARG A 29 26.34 -0.59 -18.60
C ARG A 29 25.20 -1.54 -18.97
N ARG A 30 25.33 -2.21 -20.12
CA ARG A 30 24.49 -3.35 -20.48
C ARG A 30 24.66 -4.36 -19.36
N SER A 31 23.60 -4.55 -18.57
CA SER A 31 23.58 -5.49 -17.47
C SER A 31 23.88 -6.89 -18.00
N ARG A 32 24.86 -7.52 -17.36
CA ARG A 32 25.15 -8.96 -17.37
C ARG A 32 23.82 -9.73 -17.38
N SER A 33 23.67 -10.70 -18.29
CA SER A 33 22.49 -11.58 -18.34
C SER A 33 22.23 -12.13 -16.93
N PRO A 34 21.01 -11.98 -16.39
CA PRO A 34 20.73 -12.40 -15.03
C PRO A 34 21.00 -13.91 -14.88
N PRO A 35 21.52 -14.34 -13.71
CA PRO A 35 21.69 -15.76 -13.43
C PRO A 35 20.36 -16.49 -13.59
N SER A 36 20.38 -17.75 -14.05
CA SER A 36 19.18 -18.58 -14.15
C SER A 36 18.62 -18.83 -12.75
N VAL A 37 17.68 -17.99 -12.33
CA VAL A 37 16.97 -18.15 -11.06
C VAL A 37 16.04 -19.35 -11.21
N GLN A 38 16.14 -20.31 -10.30
CA GLN A 38 15.16 -21.39 -10.20
C GLN A 38 13.83 -20.77 -9.77
N LEU A 39 12.83 -20.86 -10.64
CA LEU A 39 11.51 -20.32 -10.38
C LEU A 39 10.82 -21.15 -9.30
N PRO A 40 10.01 -20.52 -8.42
CA PRO A 40 9.21 -21.25 -7.45
C PRO A 40 8.40 -22.35 -8.14
N LEU A 41 8.25 -23.49 -7.47
CA LEU A 41 7.46 -24.64 -7.95
C LEU A 41 7.94 -25.24 -9.29
N ASN A 42 9.21 -25.05 -9.65
CA ASN A 42 9.78 -25.47 -10.93
C ASN A 42 9.00 -24.92 -12.15
N ALA A 43 8.40 -23.74 -12.00
CA ALA A 43 7.67 -23.12 -13.09
C ALA A 43 8.58 -22.80 -14.28
N ARG A 44 8.02 -22.86 -15.49
CA ARG A 44 8.76 -22.58 -16.72
C ARG A 44 9.05 -21.08 -16.84
N ALA A 45 10.26 -20.73 -17.28
CA ALA A 45 10.60 -19.36 -17.66
C ALA A 45 9.80 -18.93 -18.89
N LEU A 46 9.20 -17.75 -18.84
CA LEU A 46 8.33 -17.25 -19.90
C LEU A 46 9.13 -16.49 -20.96
N VAL A 47 8.72 -16.64 -22.21
CA VAL A 47 9.28 -15.98 -23.39
C VAL A 47 8.25 -15.01 -23.98
N LYS A 48 8.69 -14.08 -24.82
CA LYS A 48 7.82 -13.08 -25.46
C LYS A 48 6.64 -13.69 -26.23
N HIS A 49 6.81 -14.86 -26.84
CA HIS A 49 5.76 -15.54 -27.61
C HIS A 49 4.66 -16.17 -26.73
N ASP A 50 4.92 -16.37 -25.44
CA ASP A 50 3.97 -17.00 -24.50
C ASP A 50 2.80 -16.08 -24.13
N LEU A 51 2.77 -14.86 -24.67
CA LEU A 51 1.70 -13.89 -24.44
C LEU A 51 0.33 -14.50 -24.73
N LYS A 52 0.17 -15.30 -25.79
CA LYS A 52 -1.14 -15.85 -26.17
C LYS A 52 -1.67 -16.86 -25.15
N GLU A 53 -0.80 -17.74 -24.67
CA GLU A 53 -1.16 -18.78 -23.69
C GLU A 53 -1.36 -18.21 -22.29
N PHE A 54 -0.56 -17.22 -21.93
CA PHE A 54 -0.61 -16.57 -20.61
C PHE A 54 -1.41 -15.26 -20.62
N LYS A 55 -2.11 -14.93 -21.71
CA LYS A 55 -2.88 -13.68 -21.82
C LYS A 55 -3.90 -13.54 -20.70
N ARG A 56 -4.54 -14.65 -20.33
CA ARG A 56 -5.60 -14.71 -19.30
C ARG A 56 -5.02 -14.53 -17.89
N LEU A 57 -3.92 -15.23 -17.60
CA LEU A 57 -3.16 -15.03 -16.35
C LEU A 57 -2.62 -13.59 -16.25
N PHE A 58 -2.12 -13.04 -17.35
CA PHE A 58 -1.62 -11.68 -17.44
C PHE A 58 -2.74 -10.64 -17.27
N ALA A 59 -3.92 -10.88 -17.84
CA ALA A 59 -5.09 -10.05 -17.61
C ALA A 59 -5.48 -10.04 -16.13
N LEU A 60 -5.52 -11.20 -15.48
CA LEU A 60 -5.77 -11.32 -14.04
C LEU A 60 -4.68 -10.62 -13.21
N TYR A 61 -3.41 -10.68 -13.63
CA TYR A 61 -2.33 -9.91 -13.04
C TYR A 61 -2.54 -8.40 -13.15
N LEU A 62 -2.94 -7.91 -14.32
CA LEU A 62 -3.22 -6.49 -14.53
C LEU A 62 -4.43 -6.04 -13.73
N ASP A 63 -5.49 -6.85 -13.68
CA ASP A 63 -6.69 -6.57 -12.90
C ASP A 63 -6.34 -6.47 -11.39
N ILE A 64 -5.74 -7.52 -10.83
CA ILE A 64 -5.45 -7.56 -9.38
C ILE A 64 -4.35 -6.56 -8.99
N GLN A 65 -3.19 -6.57 -9.66
CA GLN A 65 -2.03 -5.78 -9.22
C GLN A 65 -2.01 -4.35 -9.76
N LYS A 66 -2.65 -4.11 -10.89
CA LYS A 66 -2.60 -2.81 -11.57
C LYS A 66 -3.96 -2.16 -11.68
N GLN A 67 -5.06 -2.89 -11.46
CA GLN A 67 -6.42 -2.39 -11.57
C GLN A 67 -6.67 -1.79 -12.97
N ILE A 68 -6.13 -2.47 -13.98
CA ILE A 68 -6.25 -2.11 -15.39
C ILE A 68 -6.84 -3.31 -16.11
N ASP A 69 -7.99 -3.10 -16.77
CA ASP A 69 -8.58 -4.10 -17.64
C ASP A 69 -7.77 -4.21 -18.94
N ILE A 70 -7.56 -5.45 -19.39
CA ILE A 70 -6.74 -5.71 -20.57
C ILE A 70 -7.38 -5.21 -21.87
N ASP A 71 -8.70 -5.06 -21.87
CA ASP A 71 -9.50 -4.66 -23.04
C ASP A 71 -9.46 -3.14 -23.28
N ASP A 72 -9.11 -2.35 -22.25
CA ASP A 72 -8.92 -0.89 -22.35
C ASP A 72 -7.54 -0.51 -22.89
N LEU A 73 -6.66 -1.48 -23.11
CA LEU A 73 -5.25 -1.27 -23.42
C LEU A 73 -4.93 -1.49 -24.89
N ASP A 74 -4.16 -0.57 -25.46
CA ASP A 74 -3.61 -0.70 -26.81
C ASP A 74 -2.60 -1.86 -26.91
N GLU A 75 -2.52 -2.50 -28.08
CA GLU A 75 -1.63 -3.65 -28.29
C GLU A 75 -0.15 -3.36 -27.98
N THR A 76 0.31 -2.13 -28.25
CA THR A 76 1.68 -1.69 -27.96
C THR A 76 1.93 -1.62 -26.46
N GLU A 77 0.94 -1.16 -25.71
CA GLU A 77 0.97 -1.04 -24.26
C GLU A 77 0.86 -2.41 -23.59
N VAL A 78 0.00 -3.30 -24.11
CA VAL A 78 -0.07 -4.71 -23.70
C VAL A 78 1.29 -5.39 -23.89
N LYS A 79 1.95 -5.21 -25.03
CA LYS A 79 3.30 -5.75 -25.30
C LYS A 79 4.37 -5.17 -24.34
N GLY A 80 4.28 -3.87 -24.03
CA GLY A 80 5.17 -3.20 -23.09
C GLY A 80 5.00 -3.70 -21.64
N ARG A 81 3.76 -3.84 -21.18
CA ARG A 81 3.44 -4.38 -19.86
C ARG A 81 3.76 -5.87 -19.77
N TRP A 82 3.51 -6.64 -20.82
CA TRP A 82 3.92 -8.04 -20.93
C TRP A 82 5.42 -8.20 -20.74
N LYS A 83 6.24 -7.35 -21.38
CA LYS A 83 7.70 -7.37 -21.18
C LYS A 83 8.11 -7.11 -19.72
N SER A 84 7.39 -6.23 -19.04
CA SER A 84 7.62 -5.93 -17.62
C SER A 84 7.22 -7.10 -16.73
N PHE A 85 6.08 -7.75 -17.02
CA PHE A 85 5.63 -8.96 -16.35
C PHE A 85 6.61 -10.12 -16.53
N LEU A 86 7.05 -10.38 -17.77
CA LEU A 86 8.10 -11.37 -18.07
C LEU A 86 9.37 -11.14 -17.26
N GLY A 87 9.79 -9.88 -17.14
CA GLY A 87 10.97 -9.51 -16.36
C GLY A 87 10.81 -9.89 -14.90
N LYS A 88 9.65 -9.65 -14.30
CA LYS A 88 9.37 -10.00 -12.90
C LYS A 88 9.18 -11.50 -12.71
N TRP A 89 8.51 -12.17 -13.66
CA TRP A 89 8.32 -13.62 -13.68
C TRP A 89 9.66 -14.33 -13.71
N ASN A 90 10.50 -14.00 -14.69
CA ASN A 90 11.80 -14.66 -14.86
C ASN A 90 12.82 -14.30 -13.76
N ARG A 91 12.52 -13.33 -12.88
CA ARG A 91 13.31 -13.01 -11.68
C ARG A 91 12.73 -13.58 -10.39
N ALA A 92 11.66 -14.37 -10.46
CA ALA A 92 10.96 -14.91 -9.29
C ALA A 92 10.42 -13.81 -8.33
N GLU A 93 10.12 -12.61 -8.83
CA GLU A 93 9.67 -11.47 -7.99
C GLU A 93 8.15 -11.45 -7.74
N LEU A 94 7.39 -12.26 -8.49
CA LEU A 94 5.97 -12.45 -8.20
C LEU A 94 5.78 -13.34 -6.97
N ALA A 95 4.66 -13.18 -6.28
CA ALA A 95 4.29 -14.09 -5.19
C ALA A 95 4.20 -15.54 -5.71
N GLU A 96 4.55 -16.50 -4.85
CA GLU A 96 4.62 -17.93 -5.19
C GLU A 96 3.34 -18.45 -5.87
N GLY A 97 2.17 -18.01 -5.41
CA GLY A 97 0.89 -18.40 -5.99
C GLY A 97 0.65 -17.98 -7.44
N TRP A 98 1.46 -17.09 -8.04
CA TRP A 98 1.38 -16.79 -9.48
C TRP A 98 2.03 -17.87 -10.34
N TYR A 99 2.95 -18.65 -9.78
CA TYR A 99 3.64 -19.74 -10.46
C TYR A 99 2.87 -21.07 -10.39
N ASP A 100 1.80 -21.13 -9.59
CA ASP A 100 0.94 -22.30 -9.47
C ASP A 100 0.15 -22.58 -10.77
N PRO A 101 0.05 -23.84 -11.21
CA PRO A 101 -0.82 -24.19 -12.34
C PRO A 101 -2.30 -23.94 -12.02
N VAL A 102 -2.69 -24.06 -10.74
CA VAL A 102 -4.06 -23.85 -10.27
C VAL A 102 -4.52 -22.41 -10.48
N THR A 103 -3.65 -21.42 -10.29
CA THR A 103 -4.00 -20.01 -10.55
C THR A 103 -4.13 -19.72 -12.03
N LYS A 104 -3.35 -20.39 -12.89
CA LYS A 104 -3.55 -20.35 -14.35
C LYS A 104 -4.91 -20.94 -14.74
N GLU A 105 -5.27 -22.10 -14.21
CA GLU A 105 -6.58 -22.73 -14.48
C GLU A 105 -7.75 -21.86 -14.00
N LYS A 106 -7.62 -21.23 -12.82
CA LYS A 106 -8.61 -20.27 -12.32
C LYS A 106 -8.76 -19.07 -13.26
N ALA A 107 -7.66 -18.52 -13.77
CA ALA A 107 -7.69 -17.43 -14.75
C ALA A 107 -8.37 -17.86 -16.05
N ASP A 108 -8.10 -19.09 -16.49
CA ASP A 108 -8.68 -19.64 -17.71
C ASP A 108 -10.19 -19.87 -17.58
N ARG A 109 -10.64 -20.39 -16.43
CA ARG A 109 -12.05 -20.57 -16.07
C ARG A 109 -12.79 -19.24 -15.94
N ALA A 110 -12.22 -18.27 -15.22
CA ALA A 110 -12.82 -16.95 -15.04
C ALA A 110 -13.01 -16.23 -16.40
N ALA A 111 -12.04 -16.35 -17.30
CA ALA A 111 -12.15 -15.80 -18.64
C ALA A 111 -13.20 -16.52 -19.51
N ALA A 112 -13.41 -17.83 -19.31
CA ALA A 112 -14.48 -18.58 -19.97
C ALA A 112 -15.87 -18.14 -19.49
N GLU A 113 -16.05 -17.97 -18.17
CA GLU A 113 -17.31 -17.51 -17.56
C GLU A 113 -17.68 -16.07 -17.98
N ARG A 114 -16.68 -15.19 -18.22
CA ARG A 114 -16.94 -13.85 -18.78
C ARG A 114 -17.44 -13.91 -20.22
N LYS A 115 -16.93 -14.83 -21.04
CA LYS A 115 -17.39 -15.01 -22.43
C LYS A 115 -18.84 -15.49 -22.50
N THR A 116 -19.22 -16.45 -21.64
CA THR A 116 -20.60 -16.97 -21.63
C THR A 116 -21.63 -15.94 -21.17
N ARG A 117 -21.23 -14.99 -20.31
CA ARG A 117 -22.09 -13.87 -19.89
C ARG A 117 -22.30 -12.83 -21.00
N HIS A 118 -21.34 -12.67 -21.91
CA HIS A 118 -21.44 -11.70 -23.00
C HIS A 118 -22.16 -12.25 -24.24
N ASP A 119 -22.17 -13.58 -24.41
CA ASP A 119 -22.79 -14.28 -25.55
C ASP A 119 -24.19 -14.84 -25.23
N SER A 120 -24.67 -14.72 -24.00
CA SER A 120 -26.03 -15.12 -23.65
C SER A 120 -27.03 -14.03 -24.06
N PRO A 121 -27.99 -14.30 -24.97
CA PRO A 121 -29.06 -13.36 -25.26
C PRO A 121 -29.90 -13.13 -23.99
N PRO A 122 -30.43 -11.90 -23.77
CA PRO A 122 -31.18 -11.59 -22.55
C PRO A 122 -32.38 -12.53 -22.42
N PRO A 123 -32.66 -13.07 -21.20
CA PRO A 123 -33.82 -13.93 -20.99
C PRO A 123 -35.10 -13.17 -21.36
N ARG A 124 -35.87 -13.71 -22.31
CA ARG A 124 -37.22 -13.22 -22.59
C ARG A 124 -38.09 -13.44 -21.34
N GLU A 125 -38.49 -12.36 -20.70
CA GLU A 125 -39.50 -12.35 -19.64
C GLU A 125 -40.80 -12.96 -20.17
N GLN A 126 -41.09 -14.19 -19.75
CA GLN A 126 -42.41 -14.79 -19.88
C GLN A 126 -43.24 -14.31 -18.69
N GLN A 127 -44.22 -13.48 -18.99
CA GLN A 127 -45.25 -13.02 -18.08
C GLN A 127 -46.07 -14.22 -17.60
N HIS A 128 -45.79 -14.69 -16.38
CA HIS A 128 -46.69 -15.59 -15.67
C HIS A 128 -47.71 -14.76 -14.89
N LYS A 129 -48.98 -15.09 -15.15
CA LYS A 129 -50.17 -14.41 -14.67
C LYS A 129 -50.50 -14.93 -13.29
N ASP A 130 -50.67 -14.04 -12.33
CA ASP A 130 -51.14 -14.34 -10.99
C ASP A 130 -52.54 -14.96 -11.04
N ALA A 131 -52.67 -16.17 -10.47
CA ALA A 131 -53.94 -16.78 -10.13
C ALA A 131 -53.97 -16.94 -8.61
N SER A 132 -54.63 -16.00 -7.96
CA SER A 132 -54.95 -16.01 -6.53
C SER A 132 -55.77 -17.26 -6.19
N THR A 133 -55.21 -18.14 -5.36
CA THR A 133 -55.97 -19.20 -4.69
C THR A 133 -55.85 -18.99 -3.19
N VAL A 134 -56.99 -18.69 -2.57
CA VAL A 134 -57.21 -18.56 -1.14
C VAL A 134 -57.26 -19.95 -0.51
N GLN A 135 -56.53 -20.17 0.58
CA GLN A 135 -56.88 -21.15 1.62
C GLN A 135 -56.57 -20.57 3.01
N PRO A 136 -57.46 -20.75 4.01
CA PRO A 136 -57.27 -20.23 5.36
C PRO A 136 -56.72 -21.26 6.36
N ALA A 137 -56.04 -20.71 7.37
CA ALA A 137 -55.95 -21.12 8.78
C ALA A 137 -55.54 -22.56 9.14
N GLU A 138 -54.41 -22.69 9.85
CA GLU A 138 -54.34 -23.51 11.06
C GLU A 138 -53.53 -22.77 12.15
N ASP A 139 -54.00 -23.03 13.37
CA ASP A 139 -53.83 -22.32 14.63
C ASP A 139 -52.66 -22.91 15.44
N HIS A 140 -51.80 -22.07 16.03
CA HIS A 140 -51.05 -22.47 17.22
C HIS A 140 -50.68 -21.24 18.05
N ASP A 141 -51.51 -21.02 19.07
CA ASP A 141 -51.29 -20.22 20.26
C ASP A 141 -50.27 -20.93 21.17
N ASP A 142 -49.19 -20.25 21.55
CA ASP A 142 -48.73 -20.31 22.95
C ASP A 142 -47.73 -19.19 23.32
N SER A 143 -48.01 -18.58 24.47
CA SER A 143 -47.07 -18.00 25.46
C SER A 143 -46.59 -16.55 25.31
N GLU A 144 -47.30 -15.68 26.05
CA GLU A 144 -46.84 -14.62 26.96
C GLU A 144 -45.37 -14.13 26.87
N ASP A 145 -45.16 -12.94 26.30
CA ASP A 145 -44.40 -11.82 26.93
C ASP A 145 -44.53 -10.53 26.08
N ASP A 146 -45.72 -9.93 26.05
CA ASP A 146 -45.95 -8.59 25.46
C ASP A 146 -45.70 -7.51 26.51
N TYR A 147 -44.42 -7.25 26.81
CA TYR A 147 -44.00 -6.06 27.53
C TYR A 147 -42.93 -5.31 26.73
N GLY A 148 -43.39 -4.63 25.68
CA GLY A 148 -42.62 -3.67 24.89
C GLY A 148 -43.29 -3.45 23.52
N PRO A 149 -43.28 -2.24 22.93
CA PRO A 149 -43.88 -2.03 21.62
C PRO A 149 -43.22 -2.97 20.60
N SER A 150 -44.01 -3.85 20.01
CA SER A 150 -43.54 -4.77 18.97
C SER A 150 -42.95 -3.97 17.80
N LEU A 151 -41.66 -4.18 17.55
CA LEU A 151 -40.95 -3.51 16.45
C LEU A 151 -41.55 -4.00 15.12
N PRO A 152 -41.89 -3.09 14.20
CA PRO A 152 -42.51 -3.45 12.92
C PRO A 152 -41.59 -4.40 12.13
N THR A 153 -42.08 -5.60 11.83
CA THR A 153 -41.35 -6.69 11.15
C THR A 153 -41.07 -6.43 9.65
N THR A 154 -41.19 -5.19 9.18
CA THR A 154 -41.02 -4.81 7.77
C THR A 154 -40.02 -3.68 7.52
N ILE A 155 -39.25 -3.28 8.54
CA ILE A 155 -38.11 -2.38 8.30
C ILE A 155 -36.96 -3.24 7.76
N SER A 156 -36.83 -3.23 6.43
CA SER A 156 -35.61 -3.63 5.74
C SER A 156 -34.41 -3.12 6.53
N ARG A 157 -33.50 -4.01 6.94
CA ARG A 157 -32.37 -3.69 7.81
C ARG A 157 -31.53 -2.61 7.14
N VAL A 158 -31.78 -1.34 7.45
CA VAL A 158 -30.93 -0.23 7.07
C VAL A 158 -29.70 -0.35 7.96
N GLY A 159 -28.76 -1.20 7.54
CA GLY A 159 -27.46 -1.28 8.17
C GLY A 159 -26.69 0.01 7.99
N PRO A 160 -25.66 0.27 8.82
CA PRO A 160 -24.75 1.39 8.62
C PRO A 160 -24.23 1.39 7.18
N SER A 161 -24.29 2.54 6.51
CA SER A 161 -23.72 2.70 5.18
C SER A 161 -22.24 2.31 5.19
N VAL A 162 -21.78 1.60 4.16
CA VAL A 162 -20.35 1.33 3.98
C VAL A 162 -19.62 2.67 3.89
N PRO A 163 -18.58 2.92 4.72
CA PRO A 163 -17.81 4.16 4.65
C PRO A 163 -17.21 4.38 3.27
N SER A 164 -17.22 5.62 2.80
CA SER A 164 -16.62 5.98 1.51
C SER A 164 -15.08 5.88 1.58
N MET A 165 -14.44 5.85 0.41
CA MET A 165 -12.97 5.90 0.32
C MET A 165 -12.38 7.15 1.01
N GLN A 166 -13.11 8.27 0.99
CA GLN A 166 -12.70 9.53 1.63
C GLN A 166 -12.80 9.42 3.16
N ASP A 167 -13.85 8.76 3.67
CA ASP A 167 -14.02 8.53 5.11
C ASP A 167 -12.93 7.61 5.67
N LEU A 168 -12.52 6.57 4.91
CA LEU A 168 -11.42 5.69 5.29
C LEU A 168 -10.08 6.43 5.30
N GLN A 169 -9.82 7.31 4.33
CA GLN A 169 -8.62 8.14 4.30
C GLN A 169 -8.57 9.06 5.51
N TYR A 170 -9.66 9.78 5.78
CA TYR A 170 -9.76 10.68 6.93
C TYR A 170 -9.53 9.96 8.27
N ARG A 171 -10.13 8.76 8.45
CA ARG A 171 -9.90 7.95 9.65
C ARG A 171 -8.42 7.56 9.83
N ASN A 172 -7.75 7.20 8.73
CA ASN A 172 -6.35 6.80 8.78
C ASN A 172 -5.44 7.99 9.10
N GLU A 173 -5.69 9.16 8.51
CA GLU A 173 -4.95 10.39 8.81
C GLU A 173 -5.05 10.76 10.29
N LEU A 174 -6.27 10.73 10.86
CA LEU A 174 -6.48 11.00 12.28
C LEU A 174 -5.72 10.02 13.19
N ALA A 175 -5.74 8.74 12.84
CA ALA A 175 -5.02 7.71 13.60
C ALA A 175 -3.49 7.86 13.51
N GLU A 176 -2.98 8.29 12.35
CA GLU A 176 -1.55 8.59 12.17
C GLU A 176 -1.12 9.82 12.97
N GLU A 177 -1.93 10.87 12.98
CA GLU A 177 -1.70 12.07 13.78
C GLU A 177 -1.61 11.74 15.27
N ASP A 178 -2.58 10.99 15.81
CA ASP A 178 -2.59 10.54 17.21
C ASP A 178 -1.34 9.72 17.58
N GLU A 179 -0.92 8.79 16.71
CA GLU A 179 0.29 8.00 16.90
C GLU A 179 1.55 8.87 16.92
N THR A 180 1.62 9.88 16.05
CA THR A 180 2.74 10.81 16.06
C THR A 180 2.77 11.69 17.30
N ALA A 181 1.62 12.18 17.76
CA ALA A 181 1.49 12.95 18.98
C ALA A 181 1.97 12.14 20.19
N ARG A 182 1.47 10.91 20.37
CA ARG A 182 1.92 10.00 21.46
C ARG A 182 3.44 9.78 21.46
N ARG A 183 4.04 9.59 20.27
CA ARG A 183 5.50 9.43 20.17
C ARG A 183 6.26 10.71 20.53
N GLN A 184 5.71 11.86 20.18
CA GLN A 184 6.29 13.15 20.52
C GLN A 184 6.20 13.41 22.03
N ASP A 185 5.07 13.09 22.66
CA ASP A 185 4.85 13.21 24.11
C ASP A 185 5.84 12.34 24.87
N LEU A 186 5.97 11.05 24.52
CA LEU A 186 6.95 10.16 25.14
C LEU A 186 8.41 10.65 24.98
N ARG A 187 8.73 11.29 23.85
CA ARG A 187 10.06 11.89 23.64
C ARG A 187 10.24 13.14 24.49
N PHE A 188 9.20 13.95 24.61
CA PHE A 188 9.18 15.14 25.44
C PHE A 188 9.36 14.78 26.90
N ASP A 189 8.58 13.84 27.43
CA ASP A 189 8.67 13.37 28.82
C ASP A 189 10.08 12.87 29.13
N ARG A 190 10.65 12.00 28.28
CA ARG A 190 12.04 11.54 28.44
C ARG A 190 13.06 12.67 28.42
N LYS A 191 12.82 13.71 27.63
CA LYS A 191 13.71 14.88 27.56
C LYS A 191 13.59 15.71 28.84
N MET A 192 12.38 15.87 29.35
CA MET A 192 12.10 16.56 30.61
C MET A 192 12.72 15.81 31.79
N ASP A 193 12.57 14.49 31.85
CA ASP A 193 13.20 13.65 32.88
C ASP A 193 14.72 13.76 32.86
N ARG A 194 15.35 13.66 31.68
CA ARG A 194 16.80 13.85 31.54
C ARG A 194 17.24 15.24 31.97
N LYS A 195 16.44 16.27 31.68
CA LYS A 195 16.71 17.64 32.10
C LYS A 195 16.63 17.77 33.62
N LEU A 196 15.59 17.23 34.25
CA LEU A 196 15.41 17.20 35.70
C LEU A 196 16.53 16.43 36.40
N GLN A 197 16.92 15.26 35.88
CA GLN A 197 18.04 14.48 36.40
C GLN A 197 19.34 15.28 36.33
N LYS A 198 19.57 15.97 35.21
CA LYS A 198 20.75 16.82 35.03
C LYS A 198 20.75 18.00 36.01
N GLU A 199 19.62 18.68 36.18
CA GLU A 199 19.47 19.81 37.12
C GLU A 199 19.72 19.35 38.57
N ARG A 200 19.17 18.20 38.98
CA ARG A 200 19.44 17.61 40.31
C ARG A 200 20.93 17.28 40.51
N LEU A 201 21.62 16.80 39.48
CA LEU A 201 23.06 16.53 39.55
C LEU A 201 23.88 17.83 39.63
N GLU A 202 23.45 18.89 38.95
CA GLU A 202 24.09 20.21 39.02
C GLU A 202 23.89 20.87 40.40
N GLU A 203 22.76 20.64 41.08
CA GLU A 203 22.53 21.09 42.46
C GLU A 203 23.39 20.31 43.47
N LEU A 204 23.54 18.99 43.30
CA LEU A 204 24.35 18.15 44.19
C LEU A 204 25.86 18.39 44.02
N ASN A 205 26.30 18.64 42.79
CA ASN A 205 27.71 18.88 42.47
C ASN A 205 27.84 20.05 41.49
N PRO A 206 28.00 21.29 41.99
CA PRO A 206 28.10 22.46 41.14
C PRO A 206 29.34 22.35 40.25
N ARG A 207 29.12 22.08 38.97
CA ARG A 207 30.17 22.03 37.95
C ARG A 207 30.73 23.42 37.69
N ALA A 208 31.99 23.49 37.24
CA ALA A 208 32.62 24.75 36.89
C ALA A 208 31.83 25.50 35.79
N GLU A 209 31.89 26.83 35.84
CA GLU A 209 31.15 27.73 34.93
C GLU A 209 31.35 27.35 33.44
N PRO A 210 30.30 27.39 32.60
CA PRO A 210 30.40 27.12 31.17
C PRO A 210 31.42 28.03 30.50
N GLY A 211 32.45 27.45 29.89
CA GLY A 211 33.47 28.18 29.15
C GLY A 211 34.77 28.45 29.90
N SER A 212 34.84 28.13 31.20
CA SER A 212 36.10 28.21 31.96
C SER A 212 37.12 27.16 31.51
N ARG A 213 38.42 27.45 31.70
CA ARG A 213 39.52 26.50 31.45
C ARG A 213 39.41 25.28 32.38
N GLU A 214 38.89 25.47 33.58
CA GLU A 214 38.62 24.41 34.55
C GLU A 214 37.58 23.42 34.00
N ARG A 215 36.48 23.92 33.42
CA ARG A 215 35.49 23.06 32.75
C ARG A 215 36.03 22.31 31.55
N GLN A 216 36.97 22.90 30.79
CA GLN A 216 37.63 22.19 29.69
C GLN A 216 38.50 21.03 30.20
N LEU A 217 39.22 21.23 31.31
CA LEU A 217 40.02 20.19 31.94
C LEU A 217 39.16 19.10 32.59
N GLU A 218 38.07 19.48 33.25
CA GLU A 218 37.08 18.56 33.82
C GLU A 218 36.45 17.70 32.72
N LYS A 219 35.95 18.31 31.63
CA LYS A 219 35.39 17.60 30.47
C LYS A 219 36.41 16.64 29.83
N LYS A 220 37.69 17.02 29.79
CA LYS A 220 38.76 16.16 29.28
C LYS A 220 39.00 14.96 30.20
N ARG A 221 38.94 15.17 31.52
CA ARG A 221 39.03 14.10 32.53
C ARG A 221 37.82 13.17 32.47
N GLU A 222 36.59 13.70 32.43
CA GLU A 222 35.36 12.91 32.31
C GLU A 222 35.37 12.01 31.07
N LYS A 223 35.78 12.55 29.91
CA LYS A 223 35.94 11.76 28.68
C LYS A 223 37.00 10.67 28.83
N ALA A 224 38.17 11.00 29.39
CA ALA A 224 39.22 10.03 29.59
C ALA A 224 38.81 8.91 30.56
N VAL A 225 38.01 9.23 31.59
CA VAL A 225 37.43 8.26 32.52
C VAL A 225 36.36 7.40 31.83
N ALA A 226 35.47 7.99 31.03
CA ALA A 226 34.47 7.24 30.28
C ALA A 226 35.11 6.29 29.24
N ASP A 227 36.13 6.75 28.51
CA ASP A 227 36.87 5.94 27.55
C ASP A 227 37.65 4.82 28.24
N ARG A 228 38.16 5.08 29.46
CA ARG A 228 38.80 4.05 30.31
C ARG A 228 37.78 3.05 30.83
N ALA A 229 36.64 3.49 31.36
CA ALA A 229 35.57 2.64 31.86
C ALA A 229 35.01 1.75 30.75
N PHE A 230 34.78 2.28 29.54
CA PHE A 230 34.37 1.47 28.39
C PHE A 230 35.44 0.45 27.97
N ARG A 231 36.72 0.77 28.13
CA ARG A 231 37.82 -0.15 27.84
C ARG A 231 37.96 -1.25 28.91
N GLU A 232 37.73 -0.90 30.17
CA GLU A 232 37.80 -1.82 31.32
C GLU A 232 36.54 -2.71 31.41
N GLU A 233 35.35 -2.18 31.18
CA GLU A 233 34.10 -2.96 31.08
C GLU A 233 34.13 -3.95 29.91
N LYS A 234 34.94 -3.68 28.89
CA LYS A 234 35.12 -4.54 27.71
C LYS A 234 36.27 -5.55 27.83
N SER A 235 36.97 -5.60 28.96
CA SER A 235 38.14 -6.48 29.16
C SER A 235 38.16 -7.03 30.59
N PRO A 236 38.09 -8.36 30.87
CA PRO A 236 38.01 -9.54 30.01
C PRO A 236 36.82 -10.48 30.36
N GLY A 237 36.14 -11.00 29.34
CA GLY A 237 35.03 -11.94 29.50
C GLY A 237 33.74 -11.36 28.96
N ALA A 238 33.67 -11.20 27.64
CA ALA A 238 32.41 -10.96 26.97
C ALA A 238 31.51 -12.17 27.23
N GLU A 239 30.74 -12.10 28.31
CA GLU A 239 29.60 -12.98 28.55
C GLU A 239 28.66 -12.76 27.37
N GLU A 240 28.63 -13.74 26.47
CA GLU A 240 27.73 -13.76 25.33
C GLU A 240 26.31 -13.69 25.88
N VAL A 241 25.72 -12.49 25.84
CA VAL A 241 24.30 -12.31 26.13
C VAL A 241 23.58 -13.23 25.16
N GLY A 242 23.07 -14.35 25.67
CA GLY A 242 22.50 -15.41 24.86
C GLY A 242 21.40 -14.84 23.98
N GLU A 243 21.35 -15.28 22.72
CA GLU A 243 20.39 -14.79 21.73
C GLU A 243 18.92 -14.93 22.21
N GLY A 244 18.67 -15.88 23.13
CA GLY A 244 17.38 -16.05 23.81
C GLY A 244 17.00 -14.95 24.80
N ASP A 245 17.94 -14.24 25.41
CA ASP A 245 17.65 -13.13 26.34
C ASP A 245 17.48 -11.80 25.57
N LEU A 246 18.05 -11.73 24.36
CA LEU A 246 17.90 -10.61 23.44
C LEU A 246 16.48 -10.49 22.85
N ILE A 247 15.73 -11.60 22.85
CA ILE A 247 14.33 -11.68 22.40
C ILE A 247 13.47 -12.33 23.50
N GLY A 248 13.68 -11.96 24.77
CA GLY A 248 12.74 -12.25 25.86
C GLY A 248 12.23 -13.70 25.92
N GLY A 249 13.13 -14.68 25.82
CA GLY A 249 12.84 -16.10 25.98
C GLY A 249 11.79 -16.70 25.03
N GLU A 250 11.30 -17.88 25.41
CA GLU A 250 10.34 -18.68 24.65
C GLU A 250 8.97 -17.97 24.51
N ASP A 251 8.61 -17.16 25.51
CA ASP A 251 7.39 -16.34 25.52
C ASP A 251 7.46 -15.16 24.53
N GLY A 252 8.65 -14.58 24.30
CA GLY A 252 8.88 -13.51 23.35
C GLY A 252 8.64 -13.95 21.90
N ILE A 253 9.02 -15.17 21.55
CA ILE A 253 8.81 -15.74 20.21
C ILE A 253 7.32 -15.99 19.96
N LYS A 254 6.60 -16.52 20.95
CA LYS A 254 5.15 -16.74 20.87
C LYS A 254 4.40 -15.42 20.76
N ALA A 255 4.78 -14.42 21.55
CA ALA A 255 4.23 -13.06 21.47
C ALA A 255 4.51 -12.41 20.10
N HIS A 256 5.71 -12.61 19.55
CA HIS A 256 6.07 -12.10 18.22
C HIS A 256 5.27 -12.78 17.11
N LEU A 257 5.11 -14.11 17.16
CA LEU A 257 4.29 -14.86 16.21
C LEU A 257 2.83 -14.41 16.27
N GLN A 258 2.25 -14.29 17.47
CA GLN A 258 0.89 -13.78 17.64
C GLN A 258 0.75 -12.33 17.16
N ALA A 259 1.73 -11.47 17.40
CA ALA A 259 1.74 -10.11 16.86
C ALA A 259 1.82 -10.10 15.33
N THR A 260 2.58 -11.00 14.71
CA THR A 260 2.63 -11.12 13.25
C THR A 260 1.32 -11.66 12.67
N GLN A 261 0.66 -12.59 13.36
CA GLN A 261 -0.65 -13.12 12.95
C GLN A 261 -1.74 -12.05 13.07
N ARG A 262 -1.78 -11.30 14.18
CA ARG A 262 -2.68 -10.15 14.36
C ARG A 262 -2.46 -9.07 13.30
N LYS A 263 -1.20 -8.80 12.93
CA LYS A 263 -0.87 -7.89 11.81
C LYS A 263 -1.31 -8.42 10.45
N LYS A 264 -1.32 -9.74 10.24
CA LYS A 264 -1.83 -10.35 9.00
C LYS A 264 -3.35 -10.23 8.92
N SER A 265 -4.07 -10.54 10.01
CA SER A 265 -5.53 -10.39 10.05
C SER A 265 -5.97 -8.93 9.91
N GLU A 266 -5.25 -7.99 10.53
CA GLU A 266 -5.56 -6.56 10.40
C GLU A 266 -5.33 -6.05 8.97
N ARG A 267 -4.29 -6.55 8.29
CA ARG A 267 -4.03 -6.23 6.87
C ARG A 267 -5.09 -6.81 5.96
N GLU A 268 -5.59 -7.99 6.27
CA GLU A 268 -6.68 -8.63 5.53
C GLU A 268 -7.98 -7.85 5.72
N LEU A 269 -8.29 -7.41 6.95
CA LEU A 269 -9.44 -6.56 7.23
C LEU A 269 -9.34 -5.19 6.54
N ARG A 270 -8.18 -4.52 6.60
CA ARG A 270 -7.97 -3.25 5.87
C ARG A 270 -8.08 -3.43 4.35
N LYS A 271 -7.58 -4.56 3.84
CA LYS A 271 -7.66 -4.88 2.41
C LYS A 271 -9.10 -5.18 2.01
N GLU A 272 -9.87 -5.88 2.83
CA GLU A 272 -11.29 -6.16 2.61
C GLU A 272 -12.13 -4.88 2.71
N GLU A 273 -11.86 -3.99 3.67
CA GLU A 273 -12.52 -2.69 3.80
C GLU A 273 -12.28 -1.80 2.56
N ILE A 274 -11.04 -1.73 2.08
CA ILE A 274 -10.70 -0.97 0.86
C ILE A 274 -11.32 -1.61 -0.39
N LEU A 275 -11.31 -2.94 -0.49
CA LEU A 275 -11.92 -3.64 -1.62
C LEU A 275 -13.44 -3.47 -1.62
N ARG A 276 -14.09 -3.56 -0.46
CA ARG A 276 -15.54 -3.34 -0.30
C ARG A 276 -15.95 -1.90 -0.60
N ALA A 277 -15.19 -0.90 -0.12
CA ALA A 277 -15.45 0.50 -0.43
C ALA A 277 -15.26 0.81 -1.93
N ARG A 278 -14.28 0.16 -2.57
CA ARG A 278 -14.02 0.31 -4.00
C ARG A 278 -15.00 -0.45 -4.89
N GLU A 279 -15.49 -1.61 -4.43
CA GLU A 279 -16.59 -2.33 -5.06
C GLU A 279 -17.89 -1.51 -5.01
N ALA A 280 -18.16 -0.84 -3.89
CA ALA A 280 -19.30 0.08 -3.77
C ALA A 280 -19.20 1.28 -4.73
N GLU A 281 -18.02 1.91 -4.86
CA GLU A 281 -17.80 2.99 -5.84
C GLU A 281 -17.99 2.50 -7.30
N ARG A 282 -17.55 1.28 -7.59
CA ARG A 282 -17.73 0.66 -8.91
C ARG A 282 -19.20 0.34 -9.17
N GLU A 283 -19.90 -0.18 -8.18
CA GLU A 283 -21.33 -0.49 -8.26
C GLU A 283 -22.15 0.79 -8.45
N GLU A 284 -21.82 1.87 -7.77
CA GLU A 284 -22.42 3.20 -7.95
C GLU A 284 -22.22 3.70 -9.39
N ARG A 285 -20.99 3.65 -9.92
CA ARG A 285 -20.70 4.05 -11.31
C ARG A 285 -21.45 3.19 -12.34
N LEU A 286 -21.55 1.89 -12.11
CA LEU A 286 -22.32 0.99 -12.98
C LEU A 286 -23.82 1.23 -12.87
N ALA A 287 -24.33 1.55 -11.67
CA ALA A 287 -25.73 1.92 -11.45
C ALA A 287 -26.08 3.24 -12.14
N GLU A 288 -25.20 4.23 -12.11
CA GLU A 288 -25.36 5.48 -12.88
C GLU A 288 -25.42 5.23 -14.38
N HIS A 289 -24.58 4.32 -14.90
CA HIS A 289 -24.60 3.96 -16.32
C HIS A 289 -25.91 3.25 -16.69
N ARG A 290 -26.33 2.26 -15.90
CA ARG A 290 -27.62 1.57 -16.08
C ARG A 290 -28.79 2.54 -16.00
N ALA A 291 -28.81 3.48 -15.07
CA ALA A 291 -29.86 4.49 -14.96
C ALA A 291 -29.91 5.42 -16.20
N LYS A 292 -28.78 5.69 -16.84
CA LYS A 292 -28.74 6.44 -18.11
C LYS A 292 -29.29 5.59 -19.26
N GLU A 293 -28.95 4.31 -19.32
CA GLU A 293 -29.48 3.36 -20.30
C GLU A 293 -30.98 3.12 -20.12
N ASP A 294 -31.47 3.02 -18.88
CA ASP A 294 -32.89 2.86 -18.58
C ASP A 294 -33.68 4.09 -19.03
N LYS A 295 -33.16 5.31 -18.79
CA LYS A 295 -33.77 6.55 -19.28
C LYS A 295 -33.83 6.60 -20.81
N THR A 296 -32.78 6.19 -21.50
CA THR A 296 -32.78 6.17 -22.98
C THR A 296 -33.71 5.08 -23.52
N MET A 297 -33.73 3.91 -22.89
CA MET A 297 -34.65 2.84 -23.22
C MET A 297 -36.10 3.22 -22.95
N GLU A 298 -36.38 3.96 -21.88
CA GLU A 298 -37.72 4.50 -21.57
C GLU A 298 -38.16 5.54 -22.61
N MET A 299 -37.26 6.43 -23.01
CA MET A 299 -37.50 7.37 -24.12
C MET A 299 -37.78 6.63 -25.44
N LEU A 300 -37.03 5.57 -25.77
CA LEU A 300 -37.25 4.78 -26.98
C LEU A 300 -38.55 3.97 -26.92
N LYS A 301 -38.87 3.40 -25.75
CA LYS A 301 -40.13 2.68 -25.49
C LYS A 301 -41.34 3.61 -25.62
N SER A 302 -41.25 4.86 -25.16
CA SER A 302 -42.35 5.83 -25.30
C SER A 302 -42.59 6.25 -26.76
N LEU A 303 -41.52 6.48 -27.54
CA LEU A 303 -41.60 6.72 -28.98
C LEU A 303 -42.17 5.53 -29.76
N ALA A 304 -41.77 4.31 -29.42
CA ALA A 304 -42.30 3.10 -30.03
C ALA A 304 -43.79 2.92 -29.72
N ARG A 305 -44.20 3.18 -28.47
CA ARG A 305 -45.60 3.11 -28.03
C ARG A 305 -46.48 4.18 -28.70
N GLN A 306 -45.93 5.35 -29.05
CA GLN A 306 -46.66 6.38 -29.82
C GLN A 306 -46.79 6.04 -31.31
N ARG A 307 -45.86 5.27 -31.89
CA ARG A 307 -45.88 4.92 -33.32
C ARG A 307 -46.60 3.62 -33.65
N TYR A 308 -46.60 2.66 -32.72
CA TYR A 308 -47.06 1.28 -32.96
C TYR A 308 -48.06 0.78 -31.91
N GLY A 309 -48.49 1.65 -31.00
CA GLY A 309 -49.48 1.36 -29.95
C GLY A 309 -50.76 2.17 -30.15
#